data_AF-A0A968I5K5-F1
#
_entry.id   AF-A0A968I5K5-F1
#
_cell.length_a   1.000
_cell.length_b   1.000
_cell.length_c   1.000
_cell.angle_alpha   90.00
_cell.angle_beta   90.00
_cell.angle_gamma   90.00
#
_symmetry.space_group_name_H-M   'P 1'
#
loop_
_entity.id
_entity.type
_entity.pdbx_description
1 polymer ?
#
loop_
_entity_poly.entity_id
_entity_poly.type
_entity_poly.pdbx_seq_one_letter_code
_entity_poly.pdbx_strand_id
1 'polypeptide(L)'
;MKTDWHPDELERHFTLSTDERALLGNKSGATRLGFALLLKTFQLEGRFPEGADDLPSCVVAYLGAQCGVSPRLIEALNWKGASNRRHRTEVRAYLGSTAFAHTNESAFLGWLESHVTDFEPKGDALRHAALHHLRSERVEAPAPERLDPLLRRAVRQRETRFIGETAAQLSLETRIALDALVATDGTTDEDDLQPALFAARSELATLKDTTGAVKVATVLEELQKLRTLCALGLPDDLFADVPPKMVTQYRRRAANEAPRELRRHDPDVRWTLLASLCHQRTLEITDSLVELLIHIAQRIGTHAENRVQKRFLRAFRRVAGKNKLLYKLAKAARAKPQGRVEDVIYSAVPAAVLEEVIREAEADGSFERTVRLATRNSYGRHYRRVVRLVLEALEFRCNNDRHRPIIKTGSLDTPDFQSGEERSPAQPRTLRSKASVPDELVLDLRRGYYLCVL
;
A
#
# COMPACT_ATOMS: atom_id res chain seq x y z
N MET A 1 22.21 -25.77 -7.45
CA MET A 1 21.97 -26.35 -6.12
C MET A 1 22.76 -25.54 -5.09
N LYS A 2 22.30 -25.46 -3.83
CA LYS A 2 23.09 -24.89 -2.72
C LYS A 2 24.47 -25.58 -2.67
N THR A 3 25.56 -24.81 -2.53
CA THR A 3 26.94 -25.34 -2.54
C THR A 3 27.37 -25.89 -1.18
N ASP A 4 26.98 -25.24 -0.08
CA ASP A 4 27.37 -25.64 1.26
C ASP A 4 26.18 -26.26 2.01
N TRP A 5 26.33 -27.49 2.47
CA TRP A 5 25.29 -28.24 3.18
C TRP A 5 25.75 -28.56 4.60
N HIS A 6 24.92 -28.26 5.58
CA HIS A 6 25.17 -28.68 6.95
C HIS A 6 24.95 -30.20 7.08
N PRO A 7 25.68 -30.92 7.94
CA PRO A 7 25.49 -32.37 8.14
C PRO A 7 24.01 -32.78 8.36
N ASP A 8 23.27 -32.03 9.17
CA ASP A 8 21.85 -32.31 9.42
C ASP A 8 20.97 -32.14 8.17
N GLU A 9 21.31 -31.19 7.30
CA GLU A 9 20.61 -31.02 6.02
C GLU A 9 20.94 -32.16 5.04
N LEU A 10 22.19 -32.64 5.04
CA LEU A 10 22.59 -33.81 4.26
C LEU A 10 21.83 -35.06 4.70
N GLU A 11 21.72 -35.26 6.02
CA GLU A 11 20.95 -36.36 6.58
C GLU A 11 19.47 -36.27 6.18
N ARG A 12 18.87 -35.08 6.24
CA ARG A 12 17.46 -34.89 5.89
C ARG A 12 17.15 -35.08 4.41
N HIS A 13 18.01 -34.59 3.52
CA HIS A 13 17.69 -34.50 2.09
C HIS A 13 18.36 -35.57 1.23
N PHE A 14 19.49 -36.13 1.67
CA PHE A 14 20.32 -37.02 0.84
C PHE A 14 20.47 -38.44 1.43
N THR A 15 19.80 -38.77 2.53
CA THR A 15 19.81 -40.15 3.06
C THR A 15 18.95 -41.08 2.22
N LEU A 16 19.53 -42.19 1.77
CA LEU A 16 18.86 -43.20 0.96
C LEU A 16 18.01 -44.13 1.83
N SER A 17 16.71 -44.17 1.56
CA SER A 17 15.76 -45.11 2.17
C SER A 17 16.02 -46.55 1.73
N THR A 18 15.38 -47.50 2.40
CA THR A 18 15.49 -48.93 2.06
C THR A 18 15.02 -49.22 0.63
N ASP A 19 13.92 -48.62 0.20
CA ASP A 19 13.37 -48.79 -1.15
C ASP A 19 14.30 -48.19 -2.21
N GLU A 20 14.88 -47.03 -1.93
CA GLU A 20 15.83 -46.37 -2.82
C GLU A 20 17.13 -47.18 -2.95
N ARG A 21 17.59 -47.80 -1.85
CA ARG A 21 18.73 -48.73 -1.85
C ARG A 21 18.48 -49.95 -2.73
N ALA A 22 17.24 -50.45 -2.79
CA ALA A 22 16.90 -51.56 -3.68
C ALA A 22 17.10 -51.20 -5.17
N LEU A 23 16.83 -49.95 -5.57
CA LEU A 23 17.05 -49.47 -6.95
C LEU A 23 18.53 -49.48 -7.38
N LEU A 24 19.44 -49.45 -6.41
CA LEU A 24 20.89 -49.46 -6.63
C LEU A 24 21.48 -50.87 -6.78
N GLY A 25 20.71 -51.93 -6.47
CA GLY A 25 21.19 -53.31 -6.41
C GLY A 25 21.83 -53.81 -7.71
N ASN A 26 21.30 -53.41 -8.86
CA ASN A 26 21.78 -53.82 -10.18
C ASN A 26 22.87 -52.91 -10.77
N LYS A 27 23.43 -52.00 -9.97
CA LYS A 27 24.38 -50.97 -10.40
C LYS A 27 25.70 -51.12 -9.65
N SER A 28 26.83 -50.80 -10.28
CA SER A 28 28.17 -50.97 -9.69
C SER A 28 29.09 -49.76 -9.94
N GLY A 29 30.07 -49.57 -9.06
CA GLY A 29 31.09 -48.53 -9.19
C GLY A 29 30.50 -47.14 -9.47
N ALA A 30 31.02 -46.47 -10.51
CA ALA A 30 30.56 -45.15 -10.92
C ALA A 30 29.05 -45.10 -11.20
N THR A 31 28.48 -46.12 -11.86
CA THR A 31 27.05 -46.13 -12.22
C THR A 31 26.12 -46.17 -11.00
N ARG A 32 26.56 -46.80 -9.90
CA ARG A 32 25.84 -46.81 -8.62
C ARG A 32 25.80 -45.41 -8.00
N LEU A 33 26.96 -44.76 -7.89
CA LEU A 33 27.06 -43.39 -7.40
C LEU A 33 26.24 -42.42 -8.27
N GLY A 34 26.38 -42.53 -9.59
CA GLY A 34 25.64 -41.69 -10.53
C GLY A 34 24.12 -41.82 -10.41
N PHE A 35 23.61 -43.04 -10.19
CA PHE A 35 22.16 -43.23 -9.97
C PHE A 35 21.68 -42.61 -8.65
N ALA A 36 22.43 -42.79 -7.55
CA ALA A 36 22.10 -42.19 -6.27
C ALA A 36 22.09 -40.65 -6.34
N LEU A 37 23.07 -40.07 -7.03
CA LEU A 37 23.13 -38.64 -7.30
C LEU A 37 21.89 -38.18 -8.06
N LEU A 38 21.60 -38.78 -9.22
CA LEU A 38 20.43 -38.44 -10.03
C LEU A 38 19.12 -38.50 -9.23
N LEU A 39 18.93 -39.55 -8.42
CA LEU A 39 17.73 -39.75 -7.61
C LEU A 39 17.54 -38.62 -6.59
N LYS A 40 18.55 -38.39 -5.74
CA LYS A 40 18.44 -37.41 -4.64
C LYS A 40 18.40 -35.98 -5.14
N THR A 41 19.16 -35.67 -6.18
CA THR A 41 19.12 -34.34 -6.80
C THR A 41 17.76 -34.06 -7.41
N PHE A 42 17.14 -35.05 -8.05
CA PHE A 42 15.81 -34.88 -8.62
C PHE A 42 14.74 -34.69 -7.54
N GLN A 43 14.81 -35.45 -6.44
CA GLN A 43 13.87 -35.27 -5.33
C GLN A 43 13.94 -33.87 -4.70
N LEU A 44 15.14 -33.29 -4.62
CA LEU A 44 15.35 -31.97 -4.03
C LEU A 44 14.97 -30.83 -5.00
N GLU A 45 15.53 -30.85 -6.21
CA GLU A 45 15.48 -29.74 -7.17
C GLU A 45 14.34 -29.90 -8.20
N GLY A 46 13.81 -31.11 -8.39
CA GLY A 46 12.83 -31.41 -9.45
C GLY A 46 13.43 -31.51 -10.85
N ARG A 47 14.75 -31.51 -10.97
CA ARG A 47 15.51 -31.68 -12.22
C ARG A 47 16.74 -32.54 -12.01
N PHE A 48 17.28 -33.10 -13.09
CA PHE A 48 18.55 -33.81 -13.05
C PHE A 48 19.74 -32.86 -13.23
N PRO A 49 20.90 -33.13 -12.60
CA PRO A 49 22.17 -32.50 -12.92
C PRO A 49 22.60 -32.82 -14.36
N GLU A 50 23.22 -31.85 -15.02
CA GLU A 50 23.78 -32.01 -16.36
C GLU A 50 25.25 -32.42 -16.34
N GLY A 51 25.95 -32.12 -15.25
CA GLY A 51 27.35 -32.47 -15.05
C GLY A 51 27.73 -32.56 -13.57
N ALA A 52 29.02 -32.86 -13.33
CA ALA A 52 29.57 -32.90 -11.98
C ALA A 52 29.59 -31.52 -11.31
N ASP A 53 29.72 -30.44 -12.09
CA ASP A 53 29.78 -29.06 -11.58
C ASP A 53 28.45 -28.58 -10.95
N ASP A 54 27.33 -29.23 -11.29
CA ASP A 54 26.03 -28.96 -10.66
C ASP A 54 25.94 -29.51 -9.22
N LEU A 55 26.91 -30.34 -8.80
CA LEU A 55 26.87 -31.13 -7.59
C LEU A 55 27.97 -30.71 -6.60
N PRO A 56 27.59 -30.25 -5.40
CA PRO A 56 28.52 -29.99 -4.33
C PRO A 56 29.32 -31.23 -3.93
N SER A 57 30.61 -31.05 -3.70
CA SER A 57 31.52 -32.13 -3.30
C SER A 57 31.07 -32.83 -2.01
N CYS A 58 30.46 -32.11 -1.07
CA CYS A 58 29.91 -32.67 0.17
C CYS A 58 28.77 -33.67 -0.08
N VAL A 59 27.88 -33.38 -1.04
CA VAL A 59 26.77 -34.28 -1.44
C VAL A 59 27.32 -35.53 -2.12
N VAL A 60 28.31 -35.36 -3.02
CA VAL A 60 28.97 -36.48 -3.70
C VAL A 60 29.68 -37.40 -2.70
N ALA A 61 30.37 -36.81 -1.71
CA ALA A 61 31.03 -37.55 -0.65
C ALA A 61 30.04 -38.33 0.22
N TYR A 62 28.96 -37.67 0.64
CA TYR A 62 27.92 -38.25 1.49
C TYR A 62 27.21 -39.44 0.81
N LEU A 63 26.82 -39.29 -0.46
CA LEU A 63 26.19 -40.37 -1.23
C LEU A 63 27.17 -41.49 -1.60
N GLY A 64 28.44 -41.15 -1.86
CA GLY A 64 29.52 -42.12 -2.06
C GLY A 64 29.68 -43.04 -0.84
N ALA A 65 29.73 -42.47 0.36
CA ALA A 65 29.82 -43.22 1.60
C ALA A 65 28.62 -44.17 1.78
N GLN A 66 27.39 -43.70 1.53
CA GLN A 66 26.18 -44.53 1.62
C GLN A 66 26.15 -45.67 0.59
N CYS A 67 26.72 -45.45 -0.60
CA CYS A 67 26.78 -46.44 -1.68
C CYS A 67 27.96 -47.43 -1.55
N GLY A 68 28.92 -47.15 -0.65
CA GLY A 68 30.18 -47.88 -0.56
C GLY A 68 31.10 -47.65 -1.77
N VAL A 69 31.04 -46.46 -2.38
CA VAL A 69 31.75 -46.11 -3.62
C VAL A 69 32.59 -44.86 -3.41
N SER A 70 33.83 -44.85 -3.93
CA SER A 70 34.69 -43.68 -3.86
C SER A 70 34.06 -42.47 -4.57
N PRO A 71 33.98 -41.29 -3.93
CA PRO A 71 33.43 -40.06 -4.54
C PRO A 71 34.13 -39.65 -5.83
N ARG A 72 35.42 -39.99 -5.98
CA ARG A 72 36.22 -39.69 -7.20
C ARG A 72 35.66 -40.35 -8.47
N LEU A 73 34.84 -41.40 -8.33
CA LEU A 73 34.23 -42.07 -9.47
C LEU A 73 33.17 -41.21 -10.18
N ILE A 74 32.82 -40.03 -9.64
CA ILE A 74 32.01 -39.03 -10.35
C ILE A 74 32.69 -38.57 -11.66
N GLU A 75 34.02 -38.50 -11.70
CA GLU A 75 34.79 -38.08 -12.89
C GLU A 75 34.69 -39.11 -14.02
N ALA A 76 34.43 -40.37 -13.69
CA ALA A 76 34.25 -41.45 -14.66
C ALA A 76 32.81 -41.52 -15.22
N LEU A 77 31.89 -40.67 -14.77
CA LEU A 77 30.50 -40.68 -15.22
C LEU A 77 30.35 -40.05 -16.61
N ASN A 78 29.79 -40.82 -17.53
CA ASN A 78 29.32 -40.28 -18.80
C ASN A 78 27.88 -39.74 -18.67
N TRP A 79 27.75 -38.45 -18.38
CA TRP A 79 26.48 -37.72 -18.22
C TRP A 79 25.57 -37.75 -19.47
N LYS A 80 26.14 -37.93 -20.66
CA LYS A 80 25.41 -38.02 -21.93
C LYS A 80 25.33 -39.46 -22.48
N GLY A 81 25.78 -40.44 -21.69
CA GLY A 81 25.83 -41.85 -22.08
C GLY A 81 24.48 -42.56 -22.03
N ALA A 82 24.42 -43.75 -22.65
CA ALA A 82 23.21 -44.58 -22.66
C ALA A 82 22.76 -44.99 -21.24
N SER A 83 23.69 -45.33 -20.35
CA SER A 83 23.40 -45.68 -18.96
C SER A 83 22.77 -44.51 -18.18
N ASN A 84 23.25 -43.27 -18.37
CA ASN A 84 22.67 -42.09 -17.73
C ASN A 84 21.24 -41.83 -18.21
N ARG A 85 20.99 -41.91 -19.53
CA ARG A 85 19.64 -41.82 -20.09
C ARG A 85 18.69 -42.87 -19.49
N ARG A 86 19.13 -44.13 -19.42
CA ARG A 86 18.37 -45.22 -18.79
C ARG A 86 18.09 -44.91 -17.31
N HIS A 87 19.08 -44.44 -16.57
CA HIS A 87 18.90 -44.05 -15.16
C HIS A 87 17.89 -42.92 -14.98
N ARG A 88 17.92 -41.88 -15.82
CA ARG A 88 16.91 -40.79 -15.76
C ARG A 88 15.51 -41.32 -15.99
N THR A 89 15.34 -42.26 -16.93
CA THR A 89 14.04 -42.94 -17.16
C THR A 89 13.61 -43.77 -15.95
N GLU A 90 14.51 -44.56 -15.35
CA GLU A 90 14.25 -45.34 -14.14
C GLU A 90 13.84 -44.44 -12.95
N VAL A 91 14.55 -43.33 -12.73
CA VAL A 91 14.22 -42.36 -11.66
C VAL A 91 12.85 -41.71 -11.90
N ARG A 92 12.56 -41.28 -13.14
CA ARG A 92 11.24 -40.73 -13.50
C ARG A 92 10.12 -41.73 -13.24
N ALA A 93 10.30 -42.99 -13.64
CA ALA A 93 9.31 -44.04 -13.41
C ALA A 93 9.08 -44.29 -11.91
N TYR A 94 10.16 -44.32 -11.11
CA TYR A 94 10.06 -44.50 -9.66
C TYR A 94 9.32 -43.34 -8.97
N LEU A 95 9.60 -42.10 -9.37
CA LEU A 95 8.99 -40.90 -8.77
C LEU A 95 7.64 -40.53 -9.40
N GLY A 96 7.18 -41.28 -10.41
CA GLY A 96 5.96 -40.97 -11.15
C GLY A 96 6.02 -39.62 -11.87
N SER A 97 7.20 -39.20 -12.31
CA SER A 97 7.43 -37.92 -12.99
C SER A 97 7.59 -38.08 -14.50
N THR A 98 7.22 -37.05 -15.26
CA THR A 98 7.35 -37.01 -16.72
C THR A 98 8.38 -35.98 -17.16
N ALA A 99 8.99 -36.17 -18.34
CA ALA A 99 9.92 -35.19 -18.88
C ALA A 99 9.16 -33.95 -19.42
N PHE A 100 9.75 -32.76 -19.30
CA PHE A 100 9.20 -31.56 -19.92
C PHE A 100 9.24 -31.68 -21.45
N ALA A 101 8.07 -31.86 -22.06
CA ALA A 101 7.92 -31.99 -23.51
C ALA A 101 7.53 -30.66 -24.16
N HIS A 102 7.96 -30.44 -25.41
CA HIS A 102 7.57 -29.25 -26.19
C HIS A 102 6.06 -29.11 -26.39
N THR A 103 5.32 -30.21 -26.42
CA THR A 103 3.84 -30.20 -26.51
C THR A 103 3.19 -29.52 -25.31
N ASN A 104 3.84 -29.52 -24.15
CA ASN A 104 3.33 -28.91 -22.92
C ASN A 104 3.79 -27.46 -22.77
N GLU A 105 4.67 -26.98 -23.65
CA GLU A 105 5.27 -25.64 -23.56
C GLU A 105 4.22 -24.53 -23.73
N SER A 106 3.26 -24.70 -24.63
CA SER A 106 2.18 -23.72 -24.85
C SER A 106 1.27 -23.60 -23.62
N ALA A 107 0.86 -24.74 -23.05
CA ALA A 107 0.03 -24.77 -21.84
C ALA A 107 0.79 -24.17 -20.65
N PHE A 108 2.07 -24.49 -20.51
CA PHE A 108 2.93 -23.92 -19.47
C PHE A 108 3.15 -22.41 -19.65
N LEU A 109 3.33 -21.92 -20.88
CA LEU A 109 3.41 -20.49 -21.15
C LEU A 109 2.11 -19.77 -20.80
N GLY A 110 0.95 -20.33 -21.15
CA GLY A 110 -0.35 -19.76 -20.76
C GLY A 110 -0.53 -19.71 -19.24
N TRP A 111 -0.07 -20.74 -18.53
CA TRP A 111 -0.04 -20.72 -17.06
C TRP A 111 0.93 -19.67 -16.52
N LEU A 112 2.14 -19.55 -17.07
CA LEU A 112 3.12 -18.55 -16.65
C LEU A 112 2.56 -17.13 -16.83
N GLU A 113 1.96 -16.83 -17.98
CA GLU A 113 1.39 -15.51 -18.30
C GLU A 113 0.35 -15.05 -17.27
N SER A 114 -0.50 -15.96 -16.76
CA SER A 114 -1.51 -15.63 -15.74
C SER A 114 -0.93 -15.44 -14.34
N HIS A 115 0.30 -15.89 -14.10
CA HIS A 115 1.00 -15.78 -12.82
C HIS A 115 2.07 -14.68 -12.80
N VAL A 116 2.22 -13.93 -13.89
CA VAL A 116 3.10 -12.75 -13.94
C VAL A 116 2.47 -11.63 -13.09
N THR A 117 3.15 -11.26 -12.01
CA THR A 117 2.72 -10.17 -11.10
C THR A 117 3.50 -8.87 -11.27
N ASP A 118 4.62 -8.93 -12.00
CA ASP A 118 5.48 -7.79 -12.33
C ASP A 118 6.23 -8.07 -13.65
N PHE A 119 6.75 -7.01 -14.27
CA PHE A 119 7.48 -7.09 -15.54
C PHE A 119 8.98 -7.30 -15.35
N GLU A 120 9.42 -7.96 -14.27
CA GLU A 120 10.84 -8.29 -14.06
C GLU A 120 11.12 -9.75 -14.50
N PRO A 121 11.69 -9.97 -15.69
CA PRO A 121 11.86 -11.33 -16.21
C PRO A 121 12.86 -12.17 -15.42
N LYS A 122 13.77 -11.54 -14.68
CA LYS A 122 14.73 -12.24 -13.81
C LYS A 122 14.23 -12.38 -12.38
N GLY A 123 13.00 -11.96 -12.09
CA GLY A 123 12.41 -12.01 -10.76
C GLY A 123 12.27 -13.44 -10.25
N ASP A 124 12.74 -13.67 -9.03
CA ASP A 124 12.71 -15.02 -8.43
C ASP A 124 11.28 -15.50 -8.13
N ALA A 125 10.32 -14.60 -7.95
CA ALA A 125 8.94 -14.95 -7.63
C ALA A 125 8.30 -15.83 -8.72
N LEU A 126 8.37 -15.42 -9.99
CA LEU A 126 7.81 -16.20 -11.10
C LEU A 126 8.57 -17.51 -11.31
N ARG A 127 9.90 -17.51 -11.15
CA ARG A 127 10.72 -18.72 -11.24
C ARG A 127 10.33 -19.73 -10.15
N HIS A 128 10.19 -19.30 -8.90
CA HIS A 128 9.76 -20.18 -7.81
C HIS A 128 8.36 -20.73 -8.04
N ALA A 129 7.41 -19.88 -8.49
CA ALA A 129 6.07 -20.32 -8.85
C ALA A 129 6.09 -21.37 -9.97
N ALA A 130 6.90 -21.14 -11.00
CA ALA A 130 7.08 -22.06 -12.12
C ALA A 130 7.62 -23.43 -11.68
N LEU A 131 8.68 -23.45 -10.88
CA LEU A 131 9.26 -24.70 -10.35
C LEU A 131 8.29 -25.44 -9.43
N HIS A 132 7.54 -24.69 -8.60
CA HIS A 132 6.50 -25.27 -7.74
C HIS A 132 5.37 -25.91 -8.56
N HIS A 133 4.89 -25.24 -9.61
CA HIS A 133 3.85 -25.76 -10.48
C HIS A 133 4.28 -27.03 -11.22
N LEU A 134 5.50 -27.04 -11.80
CA LEU A 134 6.02 -28.23 -12.45
C LEU A 134 6.14 -29.40 -11.47
N ARG A 135 6.55 -29.14 -10.23
CA ARG A 135 6.62 -30.14 -9.17
C ARG A 135 5.24 -30.68 -8.79
N SER A 136 4.20 -29.84 -8.69
CA SER A 136 2.84 -30.30 -8.38
C SER A 136 2.25 -31.16 -9.49
N GLU A 137 2.59 -30.87 -10.75
CA GLU A 137 2.20 -31.66 -11.92
C GLU A 137 3.08 -32.90 -12.15
N ARG A 138 4.08 -33.14 -11.28
CA ARG A 138 5.10 -34.20 -11.43
C ARG A 138 5.79 -34.14 -12.80
N VAL A 139 6.10 -32.94 -13.26
CA VAL A 139 6.88 -32.69 -14.48
C VAL A 139 8.28 -32.28 -14.07
N GLU A 140 9.29 -32.89 -14.70
CA GLU A 140 10.68 -32.49 -14.56
C GLU A 140 10.84 -31.02 -14.97
N ALA A 141 11.50 -30.21 -14.13
CA ALA A 141 11.78 -28.84 -14.49
C ALA A 141 12.77 -28.78 -15.68
N PRO A 142 12.50 -27.98 -16.72
CA PRO A 142 13.43 -27.81 -17.82
C PRO A 142 14.74 -27.17 -17.33
N ALA A 143 15.83 -27.43 -18.04
CA ALA A 143 17.13 -26.82 -17.75
C ALA A 143 17.02 -25.28 -17.72
N PRO A 144 17.80 -24.56 -16.90
CA PRO A 144 17.74 -23.10 -16.81
C PRO A 144 17.84 -22.39 -18.16
N GLU A 145 18.65 -22.93 -19.07
CA GLU A 145 18.84 -22.43 -20.44
C GLU A 145 17.54 -22.48 -21.26
N ARG A 146 16.61 -23.36 -20.90
CA ARG A 146 15.28 -23.47 -21.50
C ARG A 146 14.21 -22.76 -20.68
N LEU A 147 14.27 -22.82 -19.34
CA LEU A 147 13.30 -22.16 -18.46
C LEU A 147 13.37 -20.63 -18.57
N ASP A 148 14.57 -20.06 -18.54
CA ASP A 148 14.77 -18.60 -18.53
C ASP A 148 14.19 -17.91 -19.79
N PRO A 149 14.39 -18.44 -21.03
CA PRO A 149 13.67 -17.94 -22.20
C PRO A 149 12.15 -18.01 -22.08
N LEU A 150 11.59 -19.06 -21.48
CA LEU A 150 10.14 -19.21 -21.31
C LEU A 150 9.60 -18.18 -20.33
N LEU A 151 10.28 -17.96 -19.20
CA LEU A 151 9.94 -16.92 -18.24
C LEU A 151 9.97 -15.52 -18.90
N ARG A 152 11.05 -15.22 -19.63
CA ARG A 152 11.16 -13.96 -20.39
C ARG A 152 10.04 -13.79 -21.41
N ARG A 153 9.69 -14.86 -22.10
CA ARG A 153 8.62 -14.87 -23.09
C ARG A 153 7.26 -14.59 -22.45
N ALA A 154 6.94 -15.28 -21.35
CA ALA A 154 5.70 -15.09 -20.62
C ALA A 154 5.55 -13.65 -20.09
N VAL A 155 6.63 -13.08 -19.52
CA VAL A 155 6.63 -11.68 -19.06
C VAL A 155 6.38 -10.72 -20.22
N ARG A 156 7.07 -10.89 -21.35
CA ARG A 156 6.86 -10.07 -22.54
C ARG A 156 5.43 -10.19 -23.08
N GLN A 157 4.89 -11.41 -23.16
CA GLN A 157 3.52 -11.64 -23.63
C GLN A 157 2.50 -11.00 -22.70
N ARG A 158 2.70 -11.10 -21.38
CA ARG A 158 1.83 -10.41 -20.41
C ARG A 158 1.94 -8.90 -20.53
N GLU A 159 3.14 -8.35 -20.74
CA GLU A 159 3.35 -6.92 -20.93
C GLU A 159 2.65 -6.40 -22.19
N THR A 160 2.81 -7.08 -23.33
CA THR A 160 2.09 -6.74 -24.57
C THR A 160 0.59 -6.81 -24.37
N ARG A 161 0.08 -7.84 -23.68
CA ARG A 161 -1.34 -7.95 -23.35
C ARG A 161 -1.80 -6.80 -22.46
N PHE A 162 -1.06 -6.47 -21.42
CA PHE A 162 -1.35 -5.35 -20.52
C PHE A 162 -1.45 -4.02 -21.28
N ILE A 163 -0.52 -3.73 -22.18
CA ILE A 163 -0.55 -2.54 -23.03
C ILE A 163 -1.81 -2.53 -23.91
N GLY A 164 -2.06 -3.62 -24.63
CA GLY A 164 -3.20 -3.71 -25.56
C GLY A 164 -4.55 -3.65 -24.85
N GLU A 165 -4.71 -4.37 -23.73
CA GLU A 165 -5.94 -4.37 -22.92
C GLU A 165 -6.21 -2.99 -22.29
N THR A 166 -5.16 -2.34 -21.77
CA THR A 166 -5.29 -0.99 -21.21
C THR A 166 -5.70 0.00 -22.30
N ALA A 167 -4.98 0.03 -23.42
CA ALA A 167 -5.28 0.93 -24.54
C ALA A 167 -6.70 0.71 -25.08
N ALA A 168 -7.13 -0.55 -25.24
CA ALA A 168 -8.46 -0.89 -25.75
C ALA A 168 -9.60 -0.39 -24.85
N GLN A 169 -9.40 -0.33 -23.53
CA GLN A 169 -10.40 0.17 -22.58
C GLN A 169 -10.53 1.71 -22.57
N LEU A 170 -9.54 2.44 -23.09
CA LEU A 170 -9.56 3.90 -23.12
C LEU A 170 -10.43 4.41 -24.28
N SER A 171 -11.37 5.32 -23.98
CA SER A 171 -12.16 6.01 -24.99
C SER A 171 -11.30 6.91 -25.88
N LEU A 172 -11.79 7.25 -27.07
CA LEU A 172 -11.09 8.18 -27.97
C LEU A 172 -10.84 9.54 -27.29
N GLU A 173 -11.82 10.03 -26.54
CA GLU A 173 -11.73 11.29 -25.79
C GLU A 173 -10.63 11.21 -24.72
N THR A 174 -10.56 10.10 -23.99
CA THR A 174 -9.51 9.86 -22.98
C THR A 174 -8.13 9.84 -23.62
N ARG A 175 -7.97 9.15 -24.76
CA ARG A 175 -6.70 9.08 -25.49
C ARG A 175 -6.22 10.46 -25.95
N ILE A 176 -7.14 11.28 -26.47
CA ILE A 176 -6.86 12.67 -26.86
C ILE A 176 -6.44 13.49 -25.63
N ALA A 177 -7.16 13.36 -24.51
CA ALA A 177 -6.84 14.07 -23.29
C ALA A 177 -5.46 13.66 -22.71
N LEU A 178 -5.12 12.38 -22.74
CA LEU A 178 -3.79 11.89 -22.34
C LEU A 178 -2.69 12.43 -23.26
N ASP A 179 -2.92 12.45 -24.57
CA ASP A 179 -1.95 13.00 -25.53
C ASP A 179 -1.75 14.51 -25.35
N ALA A 180 -2.80 15.25 -24.96
CA ALA A 180 -2.70 16.67 -24.64
C ALA A 180 -1.77 16.95 -23.45
N LEU A 181 -1.69 16.05 -22.45
CA LEU A 181 -0.80 16.22 -21.30
C LEU A 181 0.69 16.30 -21.68
N VAL A 182 1.07 15.61 -22.77
CA VAL A 182 2.45 15.58 -23.29
C VAL A 182 2.66 16.51 -24.48
N ALA A 183 1.59 17.13 -24.99
CA ALA A 183 1.69 18.20 -25.96
C ALA A 183 2.31 19.43 -25.29
N THR A 184 3.33 19.99 -25.92
CA THR A 184 3.93 21.27 -25.54
C THR A 184 3.53 22.25 -26.62
N ASP A 185 3.02 23.42 -26.27
CA ASP A 185 2.62 24.50 -27.20
C ASP A 185 3.75 25.05 -28.11
N GLY A 186 4.94 24.44 -28.08
CA GLY A 186 6.03 24.70 -29.01
C GLY A 186 6.06 23.68 -30.14
N THR A 187 5.17 23.82 -31.12
CA THR A 187 5.52 23.46 -32.50
C THR A 187 6.55 24.48 -33.00
N THR A 188 7.82 24.12 -32.92
CA THR A 188 8.79 24.39 -33.98
C THR A 188 9.97 23.46 -33.77
N ASP A 189 9.93 22.34 -34.48
CA ASP A 189 11.17 21.84 -35.07
C ASP A 189 11.65 22.96 -36.03
N GLU A 190 12.94 23.28 -35.92
CA GLU A 190 13.74 24.24 -36.74
C GLU A 190 13.71 25.74 -36.35
N ASP A 191 14.86 26.17 -35.81
CA ASP A 191 15.58 27.43 -36.11
C ASP A 191 15.16 28.80 -35.52
N ASP A 192 14.58 28.88 -34.32
CA ASP A 192 14.48 30.18 -33.61
C ASP A 192 15.15 30.17 -32.23
N LEU A 193 16.31 30.82 -32.18
CA LEU A 193 17.05 31.23 -30.99
C LEU A 193 16.23 32.25 -30.18
N GLN A 194 15.37 31.77 -29.28
CA GLN A 194 15.10 32.43 -28.00
C GLN A 194 14.40 31.45 -27.04
N PRO A 195 15.09 30.95 -26.00
CA PRO A 195 14.39 30.26 -24.93
C PRO A 195 13.48 31.28 -24.23
N ALA A 196 12.16 31.07 -24.30
CA ALA A 196 11.22 31.80 -23.47
C ALA A 196 11.74 31.73 -22.02
N LEU A 197 12.07 32.89 -21.44
CA LEU A 197 12.67 33.03 -20.11
C LEU A 197 11.86 32.36 -18.98
N PHE A 198 10.63 31.97 -19.27
CA PHE A 198 9.78 31.10 -18.46
C PHE A 198 9.02 30.15 -19.39
N ALA A 199 9.56 28.95 -19.66
CA ALA A 199 8.78 27.91 -20.30
C ALA A 199 7.54 27.65 -19.43
N ALA A 200 6.34 27.88 -19.98
CA ALA A 200 5.09 27.50 -19.33
C ALA A 200 5.21 26.03 -18.92
N ARG A 201 5.13 25.78 -17.61
CA ARG A 201 5.28 24.45 -17.05
C ARG A 201 4.22 23.54 -17.69
N SER A 202 4.62 22.42 -18.30
CA SER A 202 3.64 21.52 -18.91
C SER A 202 2.65 20.99 -17.87
N GLU A 203 1.40 20.74 -18.28
CA GLU A 203 0.36 20.21 -17.38
C GLU A 203 0.82 18.92 -16.70
N LEU A 204 1.51 18.04 -17.45
CA LEU A 204 2.13 16.83 -16.90
C LEU A 204 3.16 17.12 -15.81
N ALA A 205 3.99 18.16 -15.97
CA ALA A 205 4.99 18.51 -14.96
C ALA A 205 4.33 19.01 -13.66
N THR A 206 3.15 19.63 -13.74
CA THR A 206 2.35 20.02 -12.59
C THR A 206 1.70 18.80 -11.91
N LEU A 207 1.25 17.81 -12.69
CA LEU A 207 0.66 16.57 -12.17
C LEU A 207 1.68 15.65 -11.49
N LYS A 208 2.94 15.65 -11.97
CA LYS A 208 4.04 14.87 -11.38
C LYS A 208 4.51 15.39 -10.01
N ASP A 209 4.25 16.65 -9.69
CA ASP A 209 4.69 17.25 -8.43
C ASP A 209 4.04 16.62 -7.21
N THR A 210 4.89 16.24 -6.26
CA THR A 210 4.46 15.82 -4.93
C THR A 210 4.02 17.02 -4.10
N THR A 211 3.12 16.74 -3.15
CA THR A 211 2.44 17.72 -2.32
C THR A 211 3.44 18.52 -1.46
N GLY A 212 3.31 19.85 -1.46
CA GLY A 212 4.09 20.74 -0.60
C GLY A 212 3.54 20.87 0.83
N ALA A 213 4.16 21.71 1.66
CA ALA A 213 3.78 21.92 3.07
C ALA A 213 2.29 22.28 3.26
N VAL A 214 1.67 21.75 4.34
CA VAL A 214 0.23 21.86 4.67
C VAL A 214 -0.24 23.32 4.81
N LYS A 215 -0.81 23.87 3.74
CA LYS A 215 -1.49 25.18 3.70
C LYS A 215 -2.82 25.08 2.96
N VAL A 216 -3.71 26.04 3.19
CA VAL A 216 -4.98 26.13 2.45
C VAL A 216 -4.75 26.28 0.93
N ALA A 217 -3.70 27.01 0.53
CA ALA A 217 -3.29 27.11 -0.87
C ALA A 217 -2.99 25.73 -1.47
N THR A 218 -2.28 24.87 -0.71
CA THR A 218 -1.97 23.49 -1.09
C THR A 218 -3.23 22.67 -1.33
N VAL A 219 -4.30 22.84 -0.52
CA VAL A 219 -5.57 22.13 -0.75
C VAL A 219 -6.21 22.52 -2.07
N LEU A 220 -6.20 23.81 -2.42
CA LEU A 220 -6.77 24.29 -3.68
C LEU A 220 -5.96 23.82 -4.90
N GLU A 221 -4.63 23.80 -4.77
CA GLU A 221 -3.72 23.26 -5.79
C GLU A 221 -3.97 21.76 -6.02
N GLU A 222 -4.05 20.97 -4.95
CA GLU A 222 -4.33 19.53 -5.05
C GLU A 222 -5.74 19.25 -5.59
N LEU A 223 -6.75 20.03 -5.21
CA LEU A 223 -8.09 19.94 -5.79
C LEU A 223 -8.10 20.26 -7.28
N GLN A 224 -7.30 21.23 -7.72
CA GLN A 224 -7.20 21.55 -9.15
C GLN A 224 -6.53 20.40 -9.91
N LYS A 225 -5.44 19.82 -9.38
CA LYS A 225 -4.82 18.62 -9.97
C LYS A 225 -5.79 17.46 -10.05
N LEU A 226 -6.55 17.19 -8.97
CA LEU A 226 -7.55 16.12 -8.94
C LEU A 226 -8.62 16.33 -10.03
N ARG A 227 -9.14 17.56 -10.16
CA ARG A 227 -10.12 17.90 -11.22
C ARG A 227 -9.55 17.67 -12.61
N THR A 228 -8.31 18.06 -12.86
CA THR A 228 -7.63 17.79 -14.13
C THR A 228 -7.53 16.29 -14.40
N LEU A 229 -7.17 15.48 -13.40
CA LEU A 229 -7.09 14.02 -13.54
C LEU A 229 -8.47 13.37 -13.77
N CYS A 230 -9.50 13.79 -13.04
CA CYS A 230 -10.87 13.31 -13.24
C CYS A 230 -11.40 13.67 -14.63
N ALA A 231 -11.05 14.86 -15.14
CA ALA A 231 -11.44 15.31 -16.48
C ALA A 231 -10.82 14.48 -17.62
N LEU A 232 -9.77 13.68 -17.35
CA LEU A 232 -9.23 12.74 -18.32
C LEU A 232 -10.22 11.62 -18.67
N GLY A 233 -11.17 11.31 -17.79
CA GLY A 233 -12.17 10.27 -18.05
C GLY A 233 -11.63 8.84 -18.00
N LEU A 234 -10.57 8.59 -17.21
CA LEU A 234 -10.07 7.22 -17.00
C LEU A 234 -11.17 6.34 -16.37
N PRO A 235 -11.41 5.12 -16.87
CA PRO A 235 -12.32 4.19 -16.22
C PRO A 235 -11.88 3.86 -14.79
N ASP A 236 -12.81 3.84 -13.84
CA ASP A 236 -12.51 3.55 -12.42
C ASP A 236 -11.96 2.12 -12.23
N ASP A 237 -12.37 1.20 -13.09
CA ASP A 237 -12.01 -0.22 -13.11
C ASP A 237 -10.86 -0.56 -14.07
N LEU A 238 -10.22 0.43 -14.69
CA LEU A 238 -9.17 0.25 -15.72
C LEU A 238 -8.07 -0.75 -15.31
N PHE A 239 -7.73 -0.78 -14.02
CA PHE A 239 -6.69 -1.66 -13.48
C PHE A 239 -7.21 -2.64 -12.41
N ALA A 240 -8.52 -2.86 -12.30
CA ALA A 240 -9.12 -3.71 -11.27
C ALA A 240 -8.59 -5.16 -11.31
N ASP A 241 -8.40 -5.72 -12.51
CA ASP A 241 -7.88 -7.09 -12.72
C ASP A 241 -6.36 -7.15 -12.96
N VAL A 242 -5.65 -6.05 -12.69
CA VAL A 242 -4.21 -5.94 -12.91
C VAL A 242 -3.46 -5.96 -11.58
N PRO A 243 -2.42 -6.80 -11.42
CA PRO A 243 -1.53 -6.74 -10.27
C PRO A 243 -0.98 -5.32 -10.02
N PRO A 244 -1.12 -4.74 -8.80
CA PRO A 244 -0.73 -3.35 -8.53
C PRO A 244 0.74 -3.02 -8.80
N LYS A 245 1.62 -4.03 -8.70
CA LYS A 245 3.06 -3.89 -9.00
C LYS A 245 3.31 -3.55 -10.48
N MET A 246 2.54 -4.13 -11.41
CA MET A 246 2.66 -3.85 -12.86
C MET A 246 2.32 -2.39 -13.16
N VAL A 247 1.18 -1.91 -12.63
CA VAL A 247 0.75 -0.50 -12.76
C VAL A 247 1.81 0.43 -12.17
N THR A 248 2.35 0.08 -11.00
CA THR A 248 3.40 0.86 -10.33
C THR A 248 4.69 0.95 -11.15
N GLN A 249 5.10 -0.12 -11.83
CA GLN A 249 6.27 -0.10 -12.71
C GLN A 249 6.07 0.87 -13.88
N TYR A 250 4.91 0.83 -14.53
CA TYR A 250 4.58 1.74 -15.63
C TYR A 250 4.45 3.19 -15.16
N ARG A 251 3.80 3.43 -14.02
CA ARG A 251 3.78 4.76 -13.39
C ARG A 251 5.20 5.27 -13.13
N ARG A 252 6.09 4.45 -12.58
CA ARG A 252 7.48 4.88 -12.26
C ARG A 252 8.25 5.23 -13.52
N ARG A 253 8.09 4.43 -14.58
CA ARG A 253 8.65 4.71 -15.90
C ARG A 253 8.13 6.05 -16.44
N ALA A 254 6.82 6.23 -16.45
CA ALA A 254 6.18 7.47 -16.91
C ALA A 254 6.60 8.70 -16.09
N ALA A 255 6.78 8.56 -14.77
CA ALA A 255 7.23 9.64 -13.90
C ALA A 255 8.65 10.11 -14.24
N ASN A 256 9.55 9.18 -14.58
CA ASN A 256 10.96 9.47 -14.86
C ASN A 256 11.23 9.95 -16.30
N GLU A 257 10.33 9.69 -17.24
CA GLU A 257 10.48 10.13 -18.62
C GLU A 257 10.02 11.59 -18.84
N ALA A 258 10.76 12.34 -19.67
CA ALA A 258 10.36 13.68 -20.07
C ALA A 258 9.18 13.62 -21.07
N PRO A 259 8.33 14.66 -21.17
CA PRO A 259 7.20 14.68 -22.11
C PRO A 259 7.58 14.33 -23.56
N ARG A 260 8.77 14.77 -24.02
CA ARG A 260 9.25 14.44 -25.38
C ARG A 260 9.49 12.94 -25.58
N GLU A 261 10.00 12.24 -24.57
CA GLU A 261 10.29 10.80 -24.68
C GLU A 261 8.99 10.01 -24.61
N LEU A 262 8.04 10.45 -23.77
CA LEU A 262 6.70 9.87 -23.71
C LEU A 262 5.99 9.96 -25.08
N ARG A 263 6.14 11.06 -25.81
CA ARG A 263 5.56 11.23 -27.16
C ARG A 263 6.14 10.26 -28.20
N ARG A 264 7.38 9.80 -28.03
CA ARG A 264 8.09 8.95 -28.99
C ARG A 264 7.69 7.47 -28.92
N HIS A 265 7.04 7.05 -27.84
CA HIS A 265 6.51 5.69 -27.75
C HIS A 265 5.38 5.49 -28.75
N ASP A 266 5.18 4.23 -29.12
CA ASP A 266 3.97 3.78 -29.79
C ASP A 266 2.71 4.24 -29.00
N PRO A 267 1.61 4.62 -29.67
CA PRO A 267 0.43 5.16 -28.99
C PRO A 267 -0.09 4.29 -27.84
N ASP A 268 -0.15 2.98 -28.00
CA ASP A 268 -0.69 2.10 -26.95
C ASP A 268 0.22 2.09 -25.71
N VAL A 269 1.54 2.09 -25.93
CA VAL A 269 2.53 2.18 -24.84
C VAL A 269 2.45 3.54 -24.15
N ARG A 270 2.34 4.62 -24.93
CA ARG A 270 2.21 5.99 -24.42
C ARG A 270 0.97 6.15 -23.55
N TRP A 271 -0.19 5.71 -24.03
CA TRP A 271 -1.44 5.77 -23.27
C TRP A 271 -1.38 4.92 -22.02
N THR A 272 -0.81 3.72 -22.08
CA THR A 272 -0.66 2.85 -20.90
C THR A 272 0.24 3.49 -19.83
N LEU A 273 1.35 4.12 -20.23
CA LEU A 273 2.25 4.87 -19.34
C LEU A 273 1.53 6.04 -18.66
N LEU A 274 0.83 6.87 -19.45
CA LEU A 274 0.14 8.05 -18.95
C LEU A 274 -1.07 7.68 -18.08
N ALA A 275 -1.85 6.68 -18.48
CA ALA A 275 -2.98 6.17 -17.70
C ALA A 275 -2.51 5.58 -16.37
N SER A 276 -1.44 4.78 -16.36
CA SER A 276 -0.86 4.24 -15.11
C SER A 276 -0.39 5.35 -14.17
N LEU A 277 0.26 6.38 -14.71
CA LEU A 277 0.68 7.56 -13.95
C LEU A 277 -0.53 8.30 -13.37
N CYS A 278 -1.49 8.68 -14.22
CA CYS A 278 -2.64 9.49 -13.83
C CYS A 278 -3.53 8.77 -12.83
N HIS A 279 -3.81 7.48 -13.04
CA HIS A 279 -4.59 6.66 -12.11
C HIS A 279 -3.95 6.63 -10.72
N GLN A 280 -2.65 6.33 -10.60
CA GLN A 280 -1.99 6.33 -9.29
C GLN A 280 -1.88 7.74 -8.70
N ARG A 281 -1.74 8.79 -9.52
CA ARG A 281 -1.75 10.18 -9.03
C ARG A 281 -3.11 10.58 -8.49
N THR A 282 -4.22 10.11 -9.06
CA THR A 282 -5.56 10.33 -8.51
C THR A 282 -5.66 9.79 -7.09
N LEU A 283 -5.17 8.56 -6.87
CA LEU A 283 -5.14 7.93 -5.54
C LEU A 283 -4.25 8.72 -4.55
N GLU A 284 -3.02 9.06 -4.95
CA GLU A 284 -2.07 9.78 -4.10
C GLU A 284 -2.55 11.19 -3.72
N ILE A 285 -3.21 11.88 -4.65
CA ILE A 285 -3.78 13.21 -4.40
C ILE A 285 -5.00 13.10 -3.49
N THR A 286 -5.82 12.07 -3.67
CA THR A 286 -6.95 11.78 -2.79
C THR A 286 -6.48 11.52 -1.36
N ASP A 287 -5.48 10.66 -1.17
CA ASP A 287 -4.85 10.42 0.13
C ASP A 287 -4.29 11.71 0.73
N SER A 288 -3.58 12.50 -0.08
CA SER A 288 -3.03 13.79 0.35
C SER A 288 -4.14 14.76 0.79
N LEU A 289 -5.25 14.85 0.07
CA LEU A 289 -6.39 15.70 0.43
C LEU A 289 -7.04 15.26 1.74
N VAL A 290 -7.15 13.96 1.98
CA VAL A 290 -7.67 13.40 3.23
C VAL A 290 -6.73 13.73 4.40
N GLU A 291 -5.42 13.55 4.23
CA GLU A 291 -4.43 13.93 5.24
C GLU A 291 -4.47 15.43 5.56
N LEU A 292 -4.55 16.28 4.52
CA LEU A 292 -4.68 17.73 4.67
C LEU A 292 -5.97 18.10 5.44
N LEU A 293 -7.08 17.41 5.17
CA LEU A 293 -8.35 17.60 5.88
C LEU A 293 -8.23 17.24 7.37
N ILE A 294 -7.61 16.10 7.67
CA ILE A 294 -7.33 15.65 9.04
C ILE A 294 -6.47 16.69 9.77
N HIS A 295 -5.39 17.17 9.15
CA HIS A 295 -4.53 18.19 9.72
C HIS A 295 -5.24 19.52 9.97
N ILE A 296 -6.09 19.97 9.05
CA ILE A 296 -6.90 21.17 9.23
C ILE A 296 -7.84 21.01 10.43
N ALA A 297 -8.54 19.88 10.53
CA ALA A 297 -9.45 19.60 11.65
C ALA A 297 -8.71 19.63 13.00
N GLN A 298 -7.55 18.97 13.09
CA GLN A 298 -6.70 18.97 14.29
C GLN A 298 -6.20 20.38 14.64
N ARG A 299 -5.77 21.18 13.65
CA ARG A 299 -5.30 22.55 13.87
C ARG A 299 -6.40 23.47 14.39
N ILE A 300 -7.62 23.34 13.87
CA ILE A 300 -8.78 24.11 14.37
C ILE A 300 -9.08 23.72 15.82
N GLY A 301 -9.10 22.43 16.13
CA GLY A 301 -9.32 21.93 17.49
C GLY A 301 -8.28 22.48 18.48
N THR A 302 -6.99 22.33 18.17
CA THR A 302 -5.90 22.84 19.02
C THR A 302 -5.92 24.36 19.18
N HIS A 303 -6.24 25.13 18.12
CA HIS A 303 -6.37 26.58 18.23
C HIS A 303 -7.56 27.00 19.09
N ALA A 304 -8.69 26.30 18.97
CA ALA A 304 -9.87 26.55 19.80
C ALA A 304 -9.61 26.20 21.27
N GLU A 305 -9.02 25.04 21.56
CA GLU A 305 -8.57 24.63 22.90
C GLU A 305 -7.66 25.70 23.51
N ASN A 306 -6.62 26.12 22.80
CA ASN A 306 -5.69 27.15 23.25
C ASN A 306 -6.38 28.51 23.50
N ARG A 307 -7.32 28.91 22.65
CA ARG A 307 -8.06 30.17 22.82
C ARG A 307 -8.97 30.13 24.05
N VAL A 308 -9.66 29.01 24.27
CA VAL A 308 -10.51 28.82 25.45
C VAL A 308 -9.66 28.72 26.70
N GLN A 309 -8.56 27.97 26.68
CA GLN A 309 -7.61 27.90 27.80
C GLN A 309 -7.07 29.30 28.16
N LYS A 310 -6.67 30.11 27.18
CA LYS A 310 -6.26 31.51 27.42
C LYS A 310 -7.40 32.35 28.04
N ARG A 311 -8.65 32.14 27.62
CA ARG A 311 -9.82 32.84 28.19
C ARG A 311 -10.10 32.39 29.63
N PHE A 312 -10.02 31.10 29.91
CA PHE A 312 -10.21 30.54 31.25
C PHE A 312 -9.10 30.96 32.20
N LEU A 313 -7.83 30.94 31.76
CA LEU A 313 -6.69 31.47 32.54
C LEU A 313 -6.82 32.97 32.84
N ARG A 314 -7.50 33.74 31.98
CA ARG A 314 -7.80 35.15 32.24
C ARG A 314 -9.00 35.34 33.17
N ALA A 315 -9.99 34.45 33.12
CA ALA A 315 -11.21 34.54 33.93
C ALA A 315 -11.04 33.98 35.34
N PHE A 316 -10.15 33.00 35.53
CA PHE A 316 -9.94 32.31 36.80
C PHE A 316 -8.44 32.16 37.09
N ARG A 317 -8.04 32.46 38.33
CA ARG A 317 -6.70 32.12 38.81
C ARG A 317 -6.64 30.62 39.05
N ARG A 318 -5.72 29.92 38.38
CA ARG A 318 -5.49 28.49 38.59
C ARG A 318 -4.91 28.28 39.99
N VAL A 319 -5.60 27.54 40.86
CA VAL A 319 -5.13 27.29 42.23
C VAL A 319 -4.02 26.23 42.18
N ALA A 320 -2.77 26.67 42.31
CA ALA A 320 -1.62 25.77 42.30
C ALA A 320 -1.58 24.91 43.59
N GLY A 321 -1.24 23.62 43.45
CA GLY A 321 -1.04 22.74 44.61
C GLY A 321 -2.30 22.15 45.24
N LYS A 322 -3.35 21.85 44.45
CA LYS A 322 -4.60 21.22 44.93
C LYS A 322 -4.36 19.96 45.77
N ASN A 323 -3.42 19.10 45.39
CA ASN A 323 -3.04 17.90 46.18
C ASN A 323 -2.48 18.26 47.56
N LYS A 324 -1.74 19.38 47.67
CA LYS A 324 -1.22 19.89 48.94
C LYS A 324 -2.33 20.51 49.80
N LEU A 325 -3.32 21.16 49.18
CA LEU A 325 -4.53 21.66 49.87
C LEU A 325 -5.38 20.49 50.40
N LEU A 326 -5.63 19.47 49.57
CA LEU A 326 -6.32 18.24 49.98
C LEU A 326 -5.61 17.54 51.14
N TYR A 327 -4.28 17.44 51.08
CA TYR A 327 -3.49 16.87 52.18
C TYR A 327 -3.62 17.69 53.47
N LYS A 328 -3.59 19.03 53.39
CA LYS A 328 -3.79 19.91 54.55
C LYS A 328 -5.18 19.74 55.16
N LEU A 329 -6.22 19.69 54.33
CA LEU A 329 -7.60 19.47 54.75
C LEU A 329 -7.77 18.10 55.42
N ALA A 330 -7.27 17.04 54.79
CA ALA A 330 -7.33 15.69 55.34
C ALA A 330 -6.56 15.56 56.67
N LYS A 331 -5.38 16.20 56.77
CA LYS A 331 -4.59 16.23 57.99
C LYS A 331 -5.28 17.00 59.11
N ALA A 332 -5.89 18.14 58.80
CA ALA A 332 -6.64 18.95 59.77
C ALA A 332 -7.89 18.22 60.28
N ALA A 333 -8.68 17.63 59.36
CA ALA A 333 -9.86 16.84 59.70
C ALA A 333 -9.51 15.62 60.58
N ARG A 334 -8.39 14.94 60.30
CA ARG A 334 -7.93 13.80 61.13
C ARG A 334 -7.44 14.23 62.51
N ALA A 335 -6.82 15.40 62.62
CA ALA A 335 -6.26 15.87 63.90
C ALA A 335 -7.34 16.29 64.90
N LYS A 336 -8.49 16.79 64.42
CA LYS A 336 -9.62 17.22 65.27
C LYS A 336 -10.96 16.75 64.67
N PRO A 337 -11.28 15.44 64.77
CA PRO A 337 -12.44 14.86 64.09
C PRO A 337 -13.80 15.33 64.66
N GLN A 338 -13.85 15.71 65.93
CA GLN A 338 -15.05 16.20 66.62
C GLN A 338 -15.11 17.74 66.71
N GLY A 339 -14.14 18.45 66.14
CA GLY A 339 -14.11 19.91 66.14
C GLY A 339 -15.15 20.51 65.19
N ARG A 340 -15.59 21.75 65.45
CA ARG A 340 -16.47 22.46 64.51
C ARG A 340 -15.75 22.62 63.18
N VAL A 341 -16.47 22.31 62.11
CA VAL A 341 -15.93 22.29 60.73
C VAL A 341 -15.27 23.62 60.37
N GLU A 342 -15.90 24.74 60.75
CA GLU A 342 -15.40 26.10 60.54
C GLU A 342 -13.98 26.28 61.13
N ASP A 343 -13.79 25.90 62.39
CA ASP A 343 -12.53 26.07 63.13
C ASP A 343 -11.43 25.15 62.61
N VAL A 344 -11.79 23.95 62.16
CA VAL A 344 -10.84 22.91 61.72
C VAL A 344 -10.42 23.09 60.27
N ILE A 345 -11.36 23.44 59.39
CA ILE A 345 -11.12 23.55 57.94
C ILE A 345 -10.55 24.92 57.58
N TYR A 346 -11.16 26.02 58.06
CA TYR A 346 -10.73 27.36 57.65
C TYR A 346 -9.43 27.82 58.30
N SER A 347 -9.03 27.20 59.42
CA SER A 347 -7.69 27.40 59.99
C SER A 347 -6.59 26.76 59.14
N ALA A 348 -6.89 25.68 58.41
CA ALA A 348 -5.93 24.98 57.55
C ALA A 348 -5.88 25.54 56.12
N VAL A 349 -7.03 25.97 55.59
CA VAL A 349 -7.18 26.58 54.26
C VAL A 349 -8.21 27.72 54.34
N PRO A 350 -7.85 28.98 54.04
CA PRO A 350 -8.79 30.10 54.09
C PRO A 350 -10.01 29.88 53.18
N ALA A 351 -11.19 30.34 53.62
CA ALA A 351 -12.44 30.20 52.87
C ALA A 351 -12.36 30.74 51.43
N ALA A 352 -11.69 31.88 51.22
CA ALA A 352 -11.47 32.47 49.90
C ALA A 352 -10.74 31.52 48.93
N VAL A 353 -9.80 30.71 49.41
CA VAL A 353 -9.07 29.73 48.59
C VAL A 353 -9.97 28.55 48.22
N LEU A 354 -10.86 28.12 49.12
CA LEU A 354 -11.83 27.07 48.84
C LEU A 354 -12.87 27.54 47.82
N GLU A 355 -13.34 28.79 47.91
CA GLU A 355 -14.21 29.39 46.89
C GLU A 355 -13.53 29.48 45.52
N GLU A 356 -12.26 29.85 45.46
CA GLU A 356 -11.49 29.85 44.20
C GLU A 356 -11.37 28.43 43.61
N VAL A 357 -11.18 27.40 44.45
CA VAL A 357 -11.15 25.99 44.01
C VAL A 357 -12.51 25.52 43.50
N ILE A 358 -13.61 25.90 44.16
CA ILE A 358 -14.98 25.57 43.73
C ILE A 358 -15.27 26.23 42.38
N ARG A 359 -14.99 27.55 42.25
CA ARG A 359 -15.16 28.28 40.98
C ARG A 359 -14.31 27.69 39.85
N GLU A 360 -13.09 27.23 40.14
CA GLU A 360 -12.24 26.56 39.15
C GLU A 360 -12.83 25.21 38.71
N ALA A 361 -13.32 24.38 39.65
CA ALA A 361 -13.88 23.07 39.36
C ALA A 361 -15.22 23.12 38.60
N GLU A 362 -16.11 24.05 38.95
CA GLU A 362 -17.36 24.28 38.22
C GLU A 362 -17.10 24.83 36.81
N ALA A 363 -16.03 25.61 36.63
CA ALA A 363 -15.60 26.11 35.34
C ALA A 363 -15.00 24.99 34.46
N ASP A 364 -14.24 24.03 35.00
CA ASP A 364 -13.68 22.91 34.24
C ASP A 364 -14.78 22.05 33.56
N GLY A 365 -15.94 21.85 34.19
CA GLY A 365 -17.11 21.20 33.54
C GLY A 365 -17.68 21.99 32.36
N SER A 366 -17.53 23.31 32.36
CA SER A 366 -17.88 24.22 31.25
C SER A 366 -16.78 24.31 30.17
N PHE A 367 -15.55 23.92 30.50
CA PHE A 367 -14.39 24.03 29.61
C PHE A 367 -14.57 23.22 28.33
N GLU A 368 -14.84 21.91 28.43
CA GLU A 368 -15.03 21.06 27.23
C GLU A 368 -16.18 21.57 26.36
N ARG A 369 -17.30 21.96 26.96
CA ARG A 369 -18.45 22.49 26.23
C ARG A 369 -18.10 23.80 25.52
N THR A 370 -17.34 24.67 26.17
CA THR A 370 -16.88 25.94 25.63
C THR A 370 -15.83 25.75 24.54
N VAL A 371 -14.93 24.78 24.67
CA VAL A 371 -13.98 24.35 23.63
C VAL A 371 -14.74 23.84 22.41
N ARG A 372 -15.76 22.98 22.58
CA ARG A 372 -16.57 22.48 21.46
C ARG A 372 -17.28 23.63 20.73
N LEU A 373 -17.89 24.56 21.45
CA LEU A 373 -18.51 25.77 20.89
C LEU A 373 -17.50 26.70 20.20
N ALA A 374 -16.33 26.91 20.80
CA ALA A 374 -15.27 27.72 20.21
C ALA A 374 -14.67 27.06 18.96
N THR A 375 -14.55 25.74 18.93
CA THR A 375 -14.13 24.96 17.77
C THR A 375 -15.14 25.14 16.63
N ARG A 376 -16.44 25.01 16.94
CA ARG A 376 -17.54 25.24 16.00
C ARG A 376 -17.54 26.67 15.43
N ASN A 377 -17.29 27.68 16.27
CA ASN A 377 -17.21 29.07 15.83
C ASN A 377 -15.89 29.42 15.11
N SER A 378 -14.82 28.67 15.39
CA SER A 378 -13.50 28.79 14.74
C SER A 378 -13.46 28.08 13.39
N TYR A 379 -14.47 27.23 13.10
CA TYR A 379 -14.91 26.82 11.77
C TYR A 379 -15.47 28.03 10.99
N GLY A 380 -14.67 29.09 10.91
CA GLY A 380 -15.03 30.33 10.26
C GLY A 380 -15.18 30.16 8.74
N ARG A 381 -15.60 31.25 8.10
CA ARG A 381 -15.89 31.35 6.66
C ARG A 381 -14.80 30.74 5.77
N HIS A 382 -13.52 30.89 6.15
CA HIS A 382 -12.36 30.44 5.37
C HIS A 382 -12.20 28.91 5.34
N TYR A 383 -12.15 28.23 6.49
CA TYR A 383 -12.03 26.77 6.54
C TYR A 383 -13.30 26.07 6.04
N ARG A 384 -14.48 26.66 6.29
CA ARG A 384 -15.75 26.12 5.79
C ARG A 384 -15.79 26.06 4.26
N ARG A 385 -15.23 27.06 3.58
CA ARG A 385 -15.15 27.08 2.11
C ARG A 385 -14.25 25.95 1.59
N VAL A 386 -13.08 25.75 2.19
CA VAL A 386 -12.11 24.74 1.76
C VAL A 386 -12.62 23.33 2.03
N VAL A 387 -13.14 23.07 3.23
CA VAL A 387 -13.72 21.77 3.59
C VAL A 387 -14.88 21.43 2.65
N ARG A 388 -15.74 22.40 2.32
CA ARG A 388 -16.83 22.19 1.36
C ARG A 388 -16.30 21.74 -0.01
N LEU A 389 -15.27 22.40 -0.53
CA LEU A 389 -14.69 22.04 -1.84
C LEU A 389 -14.09 20.63 -1.84
N VAL A 390 -13.50 20.19 -0.73
CA VAL A 390 -13.00 18.81 -0.58
C VAL A 390 -14.16 17.81 -0.50
N LEU A 391 -15.21 18.15 0.25
CA LEU A 391 -16.41 17.30 0.36
C LEU A 391 -17.18 17.16 -0.96
N GLU A 392 -17.17 18.19 -1.80
CA GLU A 392 -17.76 18.15 -3.15
C GLU A 392 -16.89 17.37 -4.16
N ALA A 393 -15.58 17.27 -3.92
CA ALA A 393 -14.65 16.64 -4.86
C ALA A 393 -14.39 15.15 -4.58
N LEU A 394 -14.68 14.67 -3.37
CA LEU A 394 -14.38 13.30 -2.93
C LEU A 394 -15.66 12.55 -2.56
N GLU A 395 -15.74 11.27 -2.94
CA GLU A 395 -16.82 10.39 -2.50
C GLU A 395 -16.47 9.76 -1.15
N PHE A 396 -17.28 10.06 -0.13
CA PHE A 396 -17.10 9.50 1.20
C PHE A 396 -18.01 8.29 1.41
N ARG A 397 -17.43 7.17 1.83
CA ARG A 397 -18.18 5.98 2.24
C ARG A 397 -17.89 5.64 3.70
N CYS A 398 -18.90 5.09 4.37
CA CYS A 398 -18.77 4.69 5.77
C CYS A 398 -19.49 3.37 6.02
N ASN A 399 -18.75 2.45 6.64
CA ASN A 399 -19.23 1.13 7.04
C ASN A 399 -19.93 1.16 8.42
N ASN A 400 -19.95 2.31 9.10
CA ASN A 400 -20.66 2.48 10.36
C ASN A 400 -22.07 2.98 10.09
N ASP A 401 -23.05 2.10 10.34
CA ASP A 401 -24.47 2.38 10.12
C ASP A 401 -24.97 3.62 10.87
N ARG A 402 -24.33 3.98 11.99
CA ARG A 402 -24.68 5.19 12.76
C ARG A 402 -24.31 6.48 12.02
N HIS A 403 -23.17 6.51 11.32
CA HIS A 403 -22.66 7.72 10.65
C HIS A 403 -22.98 7.76 9.15
N ARG A 404 -23.46 6.65 8.57
CA ARG A 404 -23.90 6.57 7.17
C ARG A 404 -24.98 7.61 6.79
N PRO A 405 -25.99 7.93 7.63
CA PRO A 405 -26.98 8.97 7.32
C PRO A 405 -26.36 10.37 7.22
N ILE A 406 -25.34 10.63 8.02
CA ILE A 406 -24.64 11.92 8.08
C ILE A 406 -23.82 12.16 6.82
N ILE A 407 -23.16 11.11 6.32
CA ILE A 407 -22.36 11.18 5.08
C ILE A 407 -23.28 11.32 3.85
N LYS A 408 -24.41 10.59 3.83
CA LYS A 408 -25.42 10.71 2.75
C LYS A 408 -26.13 12.07 2.71
N THR A 409 -26.27 12.76 3.86
CA THR A 409 -26.90 14.10 3.92
C THR A 409 -25.90 15.23 3.66
N GLY A 410 -24.60 14.97 3.77
CA GLY A 410 -23.55 15.92 3.38
C GLY A 410 -23.29 15.97 1.87
N SER A 411 -23.76 14.98 1.11
CA SER A 411 -23.51 14.82 -0.34
C SER A 411 -24.68 15.25 -1.23
N LEU A 412 -25.72 15.91 -0.70
CA LEU A 412 -26.91 16.29 -1.48
C LEU A 412 -27.32 17.74 -1.22
N ASP A 413 -27.48 18.45 -2.33
CA ASP A 413 -28.09 19.78 -2.45
C ASP A 413 -29.26 19.97 -1.48
N THR A 414 -29.19 21.03 -0.67
CA THR A 414 -30.39 21.58 -0.02
C THR A 414 -30.52 23.07 -0.39
N PRO A 415 -31.66 23.49 -1.00
CA PRO A 415 -31.84 24.84 -1.54
C PRO A 415 -32.03 25.96 -0.50
N ASP A 416 -31.86 25.69 0.81
CA ASP A 416 -32.13 26.68 1.88
C ASP A 416 -30.95 27.59 2.22
N PHE A 417 -29.86 27.58 1.44
CA PHE A 417 -28.67 28.39 1.73
C PHE A 417 -28.59 29.74 1.00
N GLN A 418 -29.60 30.09 0.20
CA GLN A 418 -29.70 31.39 -0.47
C GLN A 418 -30.90 32.20 0.04
N SER A 419 -30.76 32.84 1.21
CA SER A 419 -31.41 34.13 1.46
C SER A 419 -30.94 34.68 2.81
N GLY A 420 -30.24 35.82 2.74
CA GLY A 420 -30.17 36.73 3.87
C GLY A 420 -31.42 37.59 3.83
N GLU A 421 -32.28 37.49 4.83
CA GLU A 421 -33.19 38.58 5.16
C GLU A 421 -33.52 38.57 6.65
N GLU A 422 -33.34 39.75 7.26
CA GLU A 422 -33.65 40.07 8.65
C GLU A 422 -35.16 39.91 8.91
N ARG A 423 -35.53 39.33 10.06
CA ARG A 423 -36.76 39.71 10.79
C ARG A 423 -36.76 39.16 12.22
N SER A 424 -37.17 40.04 13.14
CA SER A 424 -37.41 39.85 14.57
C SER A 424 -38.77 40.50 14.90
N PRO A 425 -39.43 40.30 16.06
CA PRO A 425 -39.67 39.07 16.81
C PRO A 425 -41.19 38.82 17.05
N ALA A 426 -41.65 37.57 16.98
CA ALA A 426 -42.87 37.13 17.67
C ALA A 426 -42.80 35.62 17.95
N GLN A 427 -42.84 35.25 19.22
CA GLN A 427 -42.96 33.88 19.74
C GLN A 427 -44.45 33.50 19.93
N PRO A 428 -44.82 32.23 20.21
CA PRO A 428 -44.08 30.97 20.02
C PRO A 428 -44.93 29.91 19.29
N ARG A 429 -44.36 29.22 18.30
CA ARG A 429 -44.82 27.86 17.97
C ARG A 429 -43.63 26.92 17.94
N THR A 430 -43.72 25.95 18.84
CA THR A 430 -42.79 24.85 19.08
C THR A 430 -42.67 23.96 17.85
N LEU A 431 -41.56 24.08 17.12
CA LEU A 431 -40.99 23.01 16.29
C LEU A 431 -39.46 23.13 16.37
N ARG A 432 -38.88 22.28 17.23
CA ARG A 432 -37.44 22.06 17.33
C ARG A 432 -37.01 21.18 16.15
N SER A 433 -36.29 21.75 15.20
CA SER A 433 -35.17 21.08 14.51
C SER A 433 -34.34 22.13 13.77
N LYS A 434 -33.37 22.74 14.46
CA LYS A 434 -32.31 23.49 13.80
C LYS A 434 -31.44 22.50 13.06
N ALA A 435 -31.56 22.44 11.74
CA ALA A 435 -30.65 21.73 10.85
C ALA A 435 -29.26 22.38 10.95
N SER A 436 -28.41 21.81 11.78
CA SER A 436 -26.97 22.00 11.73
C SER A 436 -26.34 20.89 10.91
N VAL A 437 -25.28 21.22 10.16
CA VAL A 437 -24.28 20.24 9.68
C VAL A 437 -24.09 19.20 10.80
N PRO A 438 -24.26 17.89 10.55
CA PRO A 438 -24.32 16.93 11.64
C PRO A 438 -23.03 17.00 12.46
N ASP A 439 -23.17 17.26 13.75
CA ASP A 439 -22.10 17.52 14.71
C ASP A 439 -21.08 16.35 14.84
N GLU A 440 -21.31 15.19 14.21
CA GLU A 440 -20.46 13.99 14.34
C GLU A 440 -19.30 13.92 13.34
N LEU A 441 -19.38 14.56 12.15
CA LEU A 441 -18.34 14.40 11.10
C LEU A 441 -16.97 15.03 11.46
N VAL A 442 -16.96 16.07 12.30
CA VAL A 442 -15.74 16.79 12.70
C VAL A 442 -15.18 16.29 14.04
N LEU A 443 -16.00 15.63 14.87
CA LEU A 443 -15.63 15.20 16.23
C LEU A 443 -15.13 13.74 16.30
N ASP A 444 -15.49 12.87 15.34
CA ASP A 444 -15.14 11.44 15.39
C ASP A 444 -13.81 11.05 14.72
N LEU A 445 -13.08 12.01 14.12
CA LEU A 445 -11.70 11.79 13.64
C LEU A 445 -10.69 11.51 14.79
N ARG A 446 -11.07 11.73 16.06
CA ARG A 446 -10.28 11.34 17.24
C ARG A 446 -10.49 9.88 17.67
N ARG A 447 -11.49 9.15 17.13
CA ARG A 447 -11.92 7.82 17.63
C ARG A 447 -11.62 6.64 16.71
N GLY A 448 -10.84 6.82 15.64
CA GLY A 448 -10.38 5.70 14.82
C GLY A 448 -11.46 5.03 13.98
N TYR A 449 -12.46 5.79 13.52
CA TYR A 449 -13.40 5.31 12.51
C TYR A 449 -12.76 5.44 11.12
N TYR A 450 -12.66 4.31 10.41
CA TYR A 450 -12.16 4.24 9.04
C TYR A 450 -13.17 4.92 8.10
N LEU A 451 -12.92 6.18 7.77
CA LEU A 451 -13.49 6.81 6.58
C LEU A 451 -12.71 6.24 5.38
N CYS A 452 -13.39 5.54 4.47
CA CYS A 452 -12.80 5.16 3.20
C CYS A 452 -13.23 6.18 2.16
N VAL A 453 -12.24 6.83 1.55
CA VAL A 453 -12.40 7.63 0.33
C VAL A 453 -11.98 6.71 -0.81
N LEU A 454 -12.79 6.64 -1.86
CA LEU A 454 -12.45 5.95 -3.10
C LEU A 454 -12.00 6.97 -4.13
#